data_AF-A0A7Z9L9E9-F1
#
_entry.id   AF-A0A7Z9L9E9-F1
#
_cell.length_a   1.000
_cell.length_b   1.000
_cell.length_c   1.000
_cell.angle_alpha   90.00
_cell.angle_beta   90.00
_cell.angle_gamma   90.00
#
_symmetry.space_group_name_H-M   'P 1'
#
loop_
_entity.id
_entity.type
_entity.pdbx_description
1 polymer ?
#
loop_
_entity_poly.entity_id
_entity_poly.type
_entity_poly.pdbx_seq_one_letter_code
_entity_poly.pdbx_strand_id
1 'polypeptide(L)'
;MSVAAGWRIGMGAIGCLLVCTGAAAAADLLVKTEDSQFLDGLRKRALFQVAQSHCQRQLATAGLSRQQRTQWTIKWIRTHAQHALSLPADTRPAQWQLARKVAADYLQRYPRYPQRVLLQVQDALTLLARGELLRQEAAVAIKPAATLVKSREALRESVRILEQLDSTLNQMIPVAKDEIGNDDSLPRDRLMSLQYHVQFQLARAFRNQALCYPDGSNDRISALQNALDQLAKPLRQLSQEDSLVGPIQRDQAICLRWLGKLEEAGRIATRLYQQDQDPQLRLQARAELIWIELAAGHLPQAFELVKQPPRIANVSSPELDLARLEASLVRWQQARQMNQTKEAQQWQQGAVAMVRFIEMEHGAYWGRRAETRLLKVAGRDT
;
A
#
# COMPACT_ATOMS: atom_id res chain seq x y z
N MET A 1 22.47 13.35 -48.47
CA MET A 1 23.69 12.62 -48.08
C MET A 1 23.79 12.64 -46.57
N SER A 2 23.94 11.46 -45.99
CA SER A 2 23.71 11.09 -44.60
C SER A 2 25.02 10.91 -43.86
N VAL A 3 25.16 11.47 -42.65
CA VAL A 3 26.04 10.98 -41.55
C VAL A 3 25.37 11.46 -40.25
N ALA A 4 24.60 10.62 -39.54
CA ALA A 4 25.02 9.67 -38.50
C ALA A 4 25.72 10.33 -37.28
N ALA A 5 24.97 10.51 -36.19
CA ALA A 5 25.52 10.70 -34.84
C ALA A 5 24.62 9.96 -33.85
N GLY A 6 25.13 8.84 -33.34
CA GLY A 6 24.42 7.89 -32.49
C GLY A 6 24.08 8.46 -31.12
N TRP A 7 22.89 8.11 -30.65
CA TRP A 7 22.52 8.27 -29.25
C TRP A 7 22.52 6.91 -28.57
N ARG A 8 23.42 6.79 -27.59
CA ARG A 8 23.53 5.67 -26.68
C ARG A 8 22.24 5.58 -25.86
N ILE A 9 21.55 4.44 -25.97
CA ILE A 9 20.48 4.04 -25.05
C ILE A 9 21.15 3.75 -23.70
N GLY A 10 21.07 4.71 -22.79
CA GLY A 10 21.39 4.47 -21.38
C GLY A 10 20.30 3.58 -20.79
N MET A 11 20.62 2.31 -20.56
CA MET A 11 19.83 1.41 -19.72
C MET A 11 19.83 1.94 -18.28
N GLY A 12 18.87 2.81 -17.97
CA GLY A 12 18.51 3.14 -16.60
C GLY A 12 17.61 2.04 -16.05
N ALA A 13 18.17 1.16 -15.22
CA ALA A 13 17.40 0.20 -14.43
C ALA A 13 16.58 0.97 -13.37
N ILE A 14 15.37 1.38 -13.72
CA ILE A 14 14.45 2.10 -12.81
C ILE A 14 13.79 1.10 -11.87
N GLY A 15 14.14 1.24 -10.58
CA GLY A 15 13.64 0.44 -9.47
C GLY A 15 12.19 0.79 -9.14
N CYS A 16 11.26 0.10 -9.79
CA CYS A 16 9.83 0.16 -9.50
C CYS A 16 9.55 -0.49 -8.12
N LEU A 17 9.58 0.29 -7.04
CA LEU A 17 9.07 -0.13 -5.71
C LEU A 17 7.55 -0.01 -5.69
N LEU A 18 6.91 -0.95 -6.38
CA LEU A 18 5.45 -1.14 -6.36
C LEU A 18 5.00 -1.43 -4.92
N VAL A 19 4.18 -0.52 -4.40
CA VAL A 19 3.24 -0.61 -3.28
C VAL A 19 2.99 -2.04 -2.82
N CYS A 20 3.76 -2.50 -1.82
CA CYS A 20 3.47 -3.73 -1.07
C CYS A 20 4.30 -3.90 0.22
N THR A 21 4.85 -2.84 0.85
CA THR A 21 5.65 -3.04 2.08
C THR A 21 4.85 -3.58 3.27
N GLY A 22 3.51 -3.57 3.23
CA GLY A 22 2.69 -4.26 4.23
C GLY A 22 2.12 -5.62 3.82
N ALA A 23 1.79 -5.80 2.54
CA ALA A 23 1.10 -7.01 2.05
C ALA A 23 2.07 -8.13 1.61
N ALA A 24 3.33 -7.80 1.32
CA ALA A 24 4.35 -8.79 1.02
C ALA A 24 4.68 -9.66 2.24
N ALA A 25 4.72 -9.06 3.43
CA ALA A 25 5.30 -9.69 4.63
C ALA A 25 4.49 -10.88 5.20
N ALA A 26 3.15 -10.89 5.05
CA ALA A 26 2.32 -12.01 5.54
C ALA A 26 2.55 -13.35 4.81
N ALA A 27 3.06 -13.32 3.56
CA ALA A 27 3.39 -14.55 2.82
C ALA A 27 4.89 -14.68 2.48
N ASP A 28 5.70 -13.63 2.69
CA ASP A 28 7.17 -13.73 2.72
C ASP A 28 7.68 -14.43 4.00
N LEU A 29 6.75 -14.85 4.88
CA LEU A 29 6.98 -15.89 5.90
C LEU A 29 7.38 -17.26 5.30
N LEU A 30 7.41 -17.39 3.98
CA LEU A 30 7.98 -18.54 3.29
C LEU A 30 9.20 -18.02 2.52
N VAL A 31 10.38 -18.58 2.81
CA VAL A 31 11.70 -18.28 2.22
C VAL A 31 11.61 -17.57 0.87
N LYS A 32 12.27 -16.41 0.71
CA LYS A 32 12.41 -15.73 -0.58
C LYS A 32 13.15 -16.66 -1.56
N THR A 33 12.40 -17.43 -2.33
CA THR A 33 12.94 -18.25 -3.41
C THR A 33 13.31 -17.40 -4.60
N GLU A 34 14.22 -17.89 -5.45
CA GLU A 34 14.54 -17.27 -6.74
C GLU A 34 13.26 -17.02 -7.58
N ASP A 35 12.33 -17.97 -7.56
CA ASP A 35 11.00 -17.86 -8.17
C ASP A 35 10.17 -16.68 -7.63
N SER A 36 10.32 -16.34 -6.35
CA SER A 36 9.65 -15.15 -5.77
C SER A 36 10.23 -13.87 -6.33
N GLN A 37 11.56 -13.76 -6.36
CA GLN A 37 12.25 -12.59 -6.90
C GLN A 37 11.98 -12.42 -8.39
N PHE A 38 11.94 -13.52 -9.14
CA PHE A 38 11.59 -13.53 -10.56
C PHE A 38 10.18 -12.99 -10.79
N LEU A 39 9.17 -13.53 -10.11
CA LEU A 39 7.78 -13.06 -10.24
C LEU A 39 7.62 -11.61 -9.83
N ASP A 40 8.25 -11.19 -8.74
CA ASP A 40 8.21 -9.80 -8.30
C ASP A 40 8.88 -8.89 -9.33
N GLY A 41 9.98 -9.32 -9.95
CA GLY A 41 10.62 -8.63 -11.07
C GLY A 41 9.72 -8.49 -12.30
N LEU A 42 8.90 -9.50 -12.62
CA LEU A 42 7.92 -9.43 -13.71
C LEU A 42 6.80 -8.44 -13.39
N ARG A 43 6.21 -8.53 -12.20
CA ARG A 43 5.13 -7.63 -11.75
C ARG A 43 5.59 -6.18 -11.67
N LYS A 44 6.81 -5.93 -11.17
CA LYS A 44 7.42 -4.59 -11.11
C LYS A 44 7.54 -3.93 -12.48
N ARG A 45 7.74 -4.73 -13.53
CA ARG A 45 7.83 -4.28 -14.93
C ARG A 45 6.49 -4.35 -15.67
N ALA A 46 5.40 -4.55 -14.94
CA ALA A 46 4.04 -4.72 -15.49
C ALA A 46 3.90 -5.89 -16.49
N LEU A 47 4.77 -6.90 -16.43
CA LEU A 47 4.72 -8.10 -17.29
C LEU A 47 3.74 -9.14 -16.73
N PHE A 48 2.49 -8.73 -16.49
CA PHE A 48 1.51 -9.53 -15.77
C PHE A 48 1.08 -10.80 -16.51
N GLN A 49 0.94 -10.75 -17.83
CA GLN A 49 0.59 -11.93 -18.64
C GLN A 49 1.65 -13.03 -18.54
N VAL A 50 2.93 -12.64 -18.54
CA VAL A 50 4.06 -13.57 -18.37
C VAL A 50 4.05 -14.16 -16.97
N ALA A 51 3.85 -13.34 -15.95
CA ALA A 51 3.76 -13.78 -14.56
C ALA A 51 2.57 -14.75 -14.33
N GLN A 52 1.42 -14.47 -14.94
CA GLN A 52 0.24 -15.35 -14.89
C GLN A 52 0.53 -16.70 -15.55
N SER A 53 1.08 -16.69 -16.77
CA SER A 53 1.45 -17.91 -17.50
C SER A 53 2.50 -18.73 -16.75
N HIS A 54 3.44 -18.07 -16.06
CA HIS A 54 4.40 -18.76 -15.21
C HIS A 54 3.72 -19.45 -14.01
N CYS A 55 2.83 -18.77 -13.29
CA CYS A 55 2.10 -19.37 -12.17
C CYS A 55 1.26 -20.57 -12.63
N GLN A 56 0.58 -20.47 -13.78
CA GLN A 56 -0.23 -21.55 -14.34
C GLN A 56 0.63 -22.77 -14.71
N ARG A 57 1.77 -22.56 -15.38
CA ARG A 57 2.70 -23.65 -15.71
C ARG A 57 3.19 -24.37 -14.45
N GLN A 58 3.56 -23.61 -13.41
CA GLN A 58 3.98 -24.20 -12.15
C GLN A 58 2.86 -25.02 -11.51
N LEU A 59 1.63 -24.51 -11.46
CA LEU A 59 0.48 -25.23 -10.91
C LEU A 59 0.09 -26.50 -11.69
N ALA A 60 0.46 -26.57 -12.97
CA ALA A 60 0.24 -27.73 -13.85
C ALA A 60 1.30 -28.83 -13.67
N THR A 61 2.43 -28.54 -13.02
CA THR A 61 3.48 -29.53 -12.75
C THR A 61 2.94 -30.69 -11.91
N ALA A 62 3.17 -31.92 -12.38
CA ALA A 62 2.80 -33.14 -11.68
C ALA A 62 3.63 -33.29 -10.39
N GLY A 63 3.04 -33.88 -9.34
CA GLY A 63 3.75 -34.17 -8.09
C GLY A 63 3.97 -32.98 -7.15
N LEU A 64 3.41 -31.79 -7.43
CA LEU A 64 3.47 -30.66 -6.51
C LEU A 64 2.88 -31.01 -5.13
N SER A 65 3.64 -30.72 -4.07
CA SER A 65 3.12 -30.80 -2.71
C SER A 65 1.98 -29.80 -2.51
N ARG A 66 1.10 -30.06 -1.52
CA ARG A 66 -0.01 -29.13 -1.21
C ARG A 66 0.51 -27.76 -0.77
N GLN A 67 1.62 -27.73 -0.04
CA GLN A 67 2.30 -26.50 0.35
C GLN A 67 2.77 -25.71 -0.87
N GLN A 68 3.46 -26.34 -1.83
CA GLN A 68 3.91 -25.67 -3.05
C GLN A 68 2.72 -25.17 -3.88
N ARG A 69 1.65 -25.97 -3.99
CA ARG A 69 0.41 -25.56 -4.67
C ARG A 69 -0.24 -24.34 -4.00
N THR A 70 -0.25 -24.30 -2.66
CA THR A 70 -0.72 -23.15 -1.87
C THR A 70 0.09 -21.90 -2.22
N GLN A 71 1.43 -22.00 -2.20
CA GLN A 71 2.33 -20.89 -2.51
C GLN A 71 2.12 -20.34 -3.92
N TRP A 72 2.06 -21.21 -4.93
CA TRP A 72 1.83 -20.80 -6.32
C TRP A 72 0.44 -20.21 -6.53
N THR A 73 -0.58 -20.71 -5.83
CA THR A 73 -1.93 -20.14 -5.89
C THR A 73 -1.96 -18.73 -5.30
N ILE A 74 -1.31 -18.50 -4.15
CA ILE A 74 -1.15 -17.16 -3.55
C ILE A 74 -0.43 -16.21 -4.52
N LYS A 75 0.67 -16.66 -5.14
CA LYS A 75 1.40 -15.88 -6.17
C LYS A 75 0.50 -15.56 -7.37
N TRP A 76 -0.37 -16.48 -7.78
CA TRP A 76 -1.28 -16.24 -8.89
C TRP A 76 -2.35 -15.19 -8.54
N ILE A 77 -2.98 -15.30 -7.37
CA ILE A 77 -3.95 -14.31 -6.85
C ILE A 77 -3.31 -12.91 -6.79
N ARG A 78 -2.10 -12.80 -6.22
CA ARG A 78 -1.34 -11.54 -6.16
C ARG A 78 -1.12 -10.94 -7.55
N THR A 79 -0.78 -11.77 -8.52
CA THR A 79 -0.52 -11.32 -9.89
C THR A 79 -1.78 -10.75 -10.54
N HIS A 80 -2.94 -11.39 -10.35
CA HIS A 80 -4.22 -10.84 -10.82
C HIS A 80 -4.59 -9.53 -10.12
N ALA A 81 -4.44 -9.46 -8.80
CA ALA A 81 -4.72 -8.25 -8.03
C ALA A 81 -3.84 -7.07 -8.47
N GLN A 82 -2.54 -7.29 -8.67
CA GLN A 82 -1.61 -6.24 -9.13
C GLN A 82 -1.83 -5.86 -10.60
N HIS A 83 -2.17 -6.83 -11.45
CA HIS A 83 -2.57 -6.53 -12.82
C HIS A 83 -3.80 -5.63 -12.83
N ALA A 84 -4.79 -5.93 -12.00
CA ALA A 84 -5.94 -5.05 -11.81
C ALA A 84 -5.49 -3.64 -11.38
N LEU A 85 -4.59 -3.48 -10.41
CA LEU A 85 -4.11 -2.14 -10.02
C LEU A 85 -3.47 -1.32 -11.15
N SER A 86 -2.93 -1.98 -12.19
CA SER A 86 -2.28 -1.32 -13.33
C SER A 86 -3.21 -0.96 -14.50
N LEU A 87 -4.43 -1.49 -14.50
CA LEU A 87 -5.35 -1.37 -15.64
C LEU A 87 -6.30 -0.15 -15.52
N PRO A 88 -6.89 0.31 -16.64
CA PRO A 88 -8.00 1.27 -16.65
C PRO A 88 -9.29 0.78 -15.95
N ALA A 89 -10.19 1.69 -15.57
CA ALA A 89 -11.36 1.39 -14.71
C ALA A 89 -12.35 0.37 -15.31
N ASP A 90 -12.51 0.41 -16.61
CA ASP A 90 -13.39 -0.41 -17.44
C ASP A 90 -12.89 -1.86 -17.60
N THR A 91 -11.58 -2.08 -17.69
CA THR A 91 -11.01 -3.43 -17.91
C THR A 91 -10.63 -4.17 -16.61
N ARG A 92 -10.46 -3.44 -15.50
CA ARG A 92 -10.11 -3.96 -14.17
C ARG A 92 -11.05 -5.02 -13.56
N PRO A 93 -12.39 -4.94 -13.67
CA PRO A 93 -13.30 -5.84 -12.95
C PRO A 93 -13.02 -7.33 -13.19
N ALA A 94 -12.64 -7.70 -14.42
CA ALA A 94 -12.31 -9.07 -14.78
C ALA A 94 -11.10 -9.61 -13.99
N GLN A 95 -10.04 -8.80 -13.82
CA GLN A 95 -8.86 -9.23 -13.06
C GLN A 95 -9.15 -9.38 -11.56
N TRP A 96 -9.98 -8.50 -10.99
CA TRP A 96 -10.44 -8.66 -9.60
C TRP A 96 -11.25 -9.94 -9.41
N GLN A 97 -12.17 -10.24 -10.34
CA GLN A 97 -12.98 -11.46 -10.31
C GLN A 97 -12.11 -12.72 -10.43
N LEU A 98 -11.10 -12.71 -11.33
CA LEU A 98 -10.17 -13.82 -11.48
C LEU A 98 -9.37 -14.08 -10.19
N ALA A 99 -8.85 -13.04 -9.54
CA ALA A 99 -8.14 -13.18 -8.27
C ALA A 99 -9.03 -13.86 -7.19
N ARG A 100 -10.28 -13.40 -7.05
CA ARG A 100 -11.26 -13.94 -6.09
C ARG A 100 -11.67 -15.38 -6.46
N LYS A 101 -11.87 -15.66 -7.74
CA LYS A 101 -12.24 -16.99 -8.23
C LYS A 101 -11.14 -18.02 -7.93
N VAL A 102 -9.88 -17.68 -8.21
CA VAL A 102 -8.74 -18.56 -7.90
C VAL A 102 -8.69 -18.92 -6.40
N ALA A 103 -8.94 -17.94 -5.52
CA ALA A 103 -9.04 -18.19 -4.09
C ALA A 103 -10.23 -19.09 -3.73
N ALA A 104 -11.42 -18.80 -4.25
CA ALA A 104 -12.63 -19.55 -3.99
C ALA A 104 -12.52 -21.03 -4.45
N ASP A 105 -12.05 -21.25 -5.68
CA ASP A 105 -11.86 -22.59 -6.26
C ASP A 105 -10.89 -23.42 -5.41
N TYR A 106 -9.81 -22.80 -4.91
CA TYR A 106 -8.85 -23.48 -4.04
C TYR A 106 -9.46 -23.84 -2.67
N LEU A 107 -10.14 -22.87 -2.03
CA LEU A 107 -10.74 -23.06 -0.71
C LEU A 107 -11.88 -24.09 -0.73
N GLN A 108 -12.60 -24.20 -1.85
CA GLN A 108 -13.60 -25.25 -2.07
C GLN A 108 -12.95 -26.62 -2.26
N ARG A 109 -11.83 -26.69 -3.01
CA ARG A 109 -11.13 -27.94 -3.27
C ARG A 109 -10.40 -28.50 -2.04
N TYR A 110 -9.91 -27.63 -1.15
CA TYR A 110 -9.11 -28.01 0.02
C TYR A 110 -9.68 -27.45 1.33
N PRO A 111 -10.92 -27.82 1.72
CA PRO A 111 -11.63 -27.18 2.82
C PRO A 111 -11.01 -27.44 4.20
N ARG A 112 -10.26 -28.54 4.37
CA ARG A 112 -9.64 -28.93 5.65
C ARG A 112 -8.12 -28.78 5.66
N TYR A 113 -7.52 -28.13 4.66
CA TYR A 113 -6.07 -28.00 4.59
C TYR A 113 -5.56 -26.96 5.62
N PRO A 114 -4.58 -27.28 6.49
CA PRO A 114 -4.15 -26.38 7.56
C PRO A 114 -3.71 -24.99 7.09
N GLN A 115 -2.98 -24.89 5.98
CA GLN A 115 -2.48 -23.60 5.48
C GLN A 115 -3.51 -22.83 4.64
N ARG A 116 -4.78 -23.25 4.59
CA ARG A 116 -5.86 -22.50 3.90
C ARG A 116 -5.98 -21.06 4.38
N VAL A 117 -5.62 -20.80 5.64
CA VAL A 117 -5.63 -19.48 6.27
C VAL A 117 -4.76 -18.48 5.48
N LEU A 118 -3.65 -18.91 4.89
CA LEU A 118 -2.78 -18.07 4.07
C LEU A 118 -3.49 -17.56 2.81
N LEU A 119 -4.30 -18.42 2.16
CA LEU A 119 -5.10 -18.00 1.01
C LEU A 119 -6.23 -17.06 1.43
N GLN A 120 -6.90 -17.33 2.55
CA GLN A 120 -7.97 -16.46 3.04
C GLN A 120 -7.44 -15.06 3.36
N VAL A 121 -6.24 -14.96 3.95
CA VAL A 121 -5.54 -13.68 4.14
C VAL A 121 -5.30 -13.01 2.79
N GLN A 122 -4.68 -13.70 1.83
CA GLN A 122 -4.40 -13.12 0.50
C GLN A 122 -5.66 -12.67 -0.25
N ASP A 123 -6.74 -13.42 -0.09
CA ASP A 123 -8.04 -13.12 -0.68
C ASP A 123 -8.65 -11.84 -0.06
N ALA A 124 -8.56 -11.68 1.27
CA ALA A 124 -8.94 -10.44 1.95
C ALA A 124 -8.10 -9.24 1.50
N LEU A 125 -6.78 -9.43 1.33
CA LEU A 125 -5.89 -8.36 0.84
C LEU A 125 -6.21 -7.92 -0.59
N THR A 126 -6.81 -8.81 -1.40
CA THR A 126 -7.30 -8.47 -2.74
C THR A 126 -8.48 -7.48 -2.66
N LEU A 127 -9.42 -7.72 -1.74
CA LEU A 127 -10.53 -6.79 -1.48
C LEU A 127 -10.05 -5.45 -0.90
N LEU A 128 -9.12 -5.50 0.06
CA LEU A 128 -8.50 -4.31 0.63
C LEU A 128 -7.88 -3.43 -0.46
N ALA A 129 -7.08 -4.02 -1.35
CA ALA A 129 -6.44 -3.31 -2.46
C ALA A 129 -7.46 -2.69 -3.42
N ARG A 130 -8.53 -3.43 -3.74
CA ARG A 130 -9.63 -2.93 -4.58
C ARG A 130 -10.34 -1.74 -3.93
N GLY A 131 -10.68 -1.84 -2.65
CA GLY A 131 -11.33 -0.78 -1.89
C GLY A 131 -10.46 0.48 -1.81
N GLU A 132 -9.17 0.32 -1.48
CA GLU A 132 -8.24 1.44 -1.44
C GLU A 132 -8.10 2.17 -2.78
N LEU A 133 -8.03 1.43 -3.89
CA LEU A 133 -7.97 2.01 -5.23
C LEU A 133 -9.24 2.82 -5.54
N LEU A 134 -10.43 2.22 -5.33
CA LEU A 134 -11.71 2.88 -5.59
C LEU A 134 -11.84 4.17 -4.76
N ARG A 135 -11.42 4.15 -3.49
CA ARG A 135 -11.41 5.35 -2.63
C ARG A 135 -10.54 6.46 -3.23
N GLN A 136 -9.36 6.13 -3.74
CA GLN A 136 -8.46 7.12 -4.32
C GLN A 136 -9.05 7.73 -5.59
N GLU A 137 -9.64 6.89 -6.45
CA GLU A 137 -10.24 7.33 -7.71
C GLU A 137 -11.51 8.16 -7.50
N ALA A 138 -12.23 7.94 -6.39
CA ALA A 138 -13.41 8.73 -6.07
C ALA A 138 -13.13 10.24 -6.00
N ALA A 139 -11.89 10.65 -5.71
CA ALA A 139 -11.51 12.06 -5.64
C ALA A 139 -11.52 12.79 -7.01
N VAL A 140 -11.51 12.05 -8.13
CA VAL A 140 -11.58 12.60 -9.50
C VAL A 140 -12.69 11.95 -10.34
N ALA A 141 -13.53 11.11 -9.72
CA ALA A 141 -14.61 10.44 -10.43
C ALA A 141 -15.72 11.44 -10.79
N ILE A 142 -16.39 11.21 -11.92
CA ILE A 142 -17.61 11.96 -12.29
C ILE A 142 -18.71 11.79 -11.23
N LYS A 143 -18.78 10.61 -10.60
CA LYS A 143 -19.73 10.29 -9.53
C LYS A 143 -19.00 9.84 -8.25
N PRO A 144 -18.39 10.77 -7.49
CA PRO A 144 -17.59 10.45 -6.30
C PRO A 144 -18.34 9.61 -5.27
N ALA A 145 -19.59 9.98 -4.96
CA ALA A 145 -20.40 9.29 -3.97
C ALA A 145 -20.64 7.81 -4.32
N ALA A 146 -20.95 7.52 -5.59
CA ALA A 146 -21.16 6.14 -6.05
C ALA A 146 -19.86 5.31 -6.00
N THR A 147 -18.72 5.91 -6.34
CA THR A 147 -17.41 5.25 -6.21
C THR A 147 -17.05 4.98 -4.75
N LEU A 148 -17.34 5.91 -3.84
CA LEU A 148 -17.13 5.71 -2.41
C LEU A 148 -18.02 4.61 -1.81
N VAL A 149 -19.25 4.43 -2.30
CA VAL A 149 -20.10 3.29 -1.90
C VAL A 149 -19.41 1.97 -2.26
N LYS A 150 -18.98 1.80 -3.51
CA LYS A 150 -18.27 0.58 -3.97
C LYS A 150 -16.97 0.34 -3.21
N SER A 151 -16.25 1.41 -2.88
CA SER A 151 -15.07 1.35 -2.02
C SER A 151 -15.42 0.77 -0.65
N ARG A 152 -16.44 1.32 0.02
CA ARG A 152 -16.88 0.86 1.34
C ARG A 152 -17.37 -0.58 1.33
N GLU A 153 -18.06 -1.03 0.29
CA GLU A 153 -18.49 -2.42 0.14
C GLU A 153 -17.28 -3.37 0.15
N ALA A 154 -16.28 -3.11 -0.70
CA ALA A 154 -15.06 -3.92 -0.75
C ALA A 154 -14.27 -3.89 0.58
N LEU A 155 -14.18 -2.72 1.21
CA LEU A 155 -13.48 -2.56 2.49
C LEU A 155 -14.20 -3.27 3.64
N ARG A 156 -15.54 -3.18 3.73
CA ARG A 156 -16.33 -3.89 4.75
C ARG A 156 -16.20 -5.41 4.60
N GLU A 157 -16.23 -5.91 3.37
CA GLU A 157 -15.99 -7.34 3.13
C GLU A 157 -14.58 -7.76 3.55
N SER A 158 -13.56 -6.96 3.24
CA SER A 158 -12.19 -7.19 3.69
C SER A 158 -12.06 -7.18 5.22
N VAL A 159 -12.65 -6.20 5.90
CA VAL A 159 -12.66 -6.09 7.37
C VAL A 159 -13.28 -7.34 7.98
N ARG A 160 -14.47 -7.74 7.53
CA ARG A 160 -15.18 -8.93 8.01
C ARG A 160 -14.31 -10.20 7.91
N ILE A 161 -13.64 -10.40 6.76
CA ILE A 161 -12.79 -11.58 6.56
C ILE A 161 -11.55 -11.50 7.47
N LEU A 162 -10.90 -10.33 7.59
CA LEU A 162 -9.71 -10.17 8.42
C LEU A 162 -10.02 -10.32 9.93
N GLU A 163 -11.16 -9.84 10.42
CA GLU A 163 -11.62 -10.06 11.80
C GLU A 163 -11.87 -11.54 12.07
N GLN A 164 -12.53 -12.24 11.14
CA GLN A 164 -12.73 -13.68 11.23
C GLN A 164 -11.39 -14.43 11.26
N LEU A 165 -10.41 -13.99 10.48
CA LEU A 165 -9.07 -14.58 10.45
C LEU A 165 -8.30 -14.31 11.75
N ASP A 166 -8.36 -13.10 12.31
CA ASP A 166 -7.75 -12.81 13.62
C ASP A 166 -8.36 -13.70 14.72
N SER A 167 -9.68 -13.88 14.73
CA SER A 167 -10.35 -14.80 15.65
C SER A 167 -9.92 -16.26 15.43
N THR A 168 -9.83 -16.70 14.18
CA THR A 168 -9.38 -18.07 13.84
C THR A 168 -7.94 -18.30 14.30
N LEU A 169 -7.04 -17.34 14.08
CA LEU A 169 -5.65 -17.44 14.50
C LEU A 169 -5.52 -17.48 16.02
N ASN A 170 -6.29 -16.68 16.76
CA ASN A 170 -6.36 -16.74 18.22
C ASN A 170 -6.74 -18.14 18.76
N GLN A 171 -7.53 -18.91 18.01
CA GLN A 171 -7.89 -20.28 18.37
C GLN A 171 -6.81 -21.30 17.95
N MET A 172 -6.12 -21.06 16.83
CA MET A 172 -5.08 -21.96 16.32
C MET A 172 -3.77 -21.88 17.10
N ILE A 173 -3.37 -20.67 17.54
CA ILE A 173 -2.07 -20.40 18.19
C ILE A 173 -1.84 -21.24 19.46
N PRO A 174 -2.79 -21.34 20.42
CA PRO A 174 -2.54 -22.06 21.68
C PRO A 174 -2.31 -23.57 21.49
N VAL A 175 -2.95 -24.17 20.49
CA VAL A 175 -2.85 -25.61 20.19
C VAL A 175 -1.75 -25.92 19.16
N ALA A 176 -1.12 -24.89 18.58
CA ALA A 176 -0.04 -25.05 17.63
C ALA A 176 1.24 -25.55 18.32
N LYS A 177 1.98 -26.40 17.60
CA LYS A 177 3.30 -26.88 17.99
C LYS A 177 4.36 -25.85 17.62
N ASP A 178 5.47 -25.87 18.35
CA ASP A 178 6.59 -24.97 18.07
C ASP A 178 7.42 -25.45 16.87
N GLU A 179 7.44 -26.75 16.58
CA GLU A 179 8.15 -27.35 15.45
C GLU A 179 7.22 -27.71 14.27
N ILE A 180 7.77 -27.71 13.06
CA ILE A 180 7.09 -28.13 11.84
C ILE A 180 6.82 -29.64 11.93
N GLY A 181 5.56 -30.03 12.05
CA GLY A 181 5.13 -31.42 11.93
C GLY A 181 4.99 -31.87 10.48
N ASN A 182 4.86 -33.18 10.26
CA ASN A 182 4.60 -33.78 8.94
C ASN A 182 3.18 -33.50 8.37
N ASP A 183 2.35 -32.75 9.09
CA ASP A 183 0.92 -32.53 8.77
C ASP A 183 0.64 -31.23 7.99
N ASP A 184 1.68 -30.59 7.45
CA ASP A 184 1.63 -29.28 6.79
C ASP A 184 1.07 -28.14 7.69
N SER A 185 0.94 -28.35 9.01
CA SER A 185 0.52 -27.29 9.92
C SER A 185 1.55 -26.17 10.02
N LEU A 186 1.08 -24.95 10.25
CA LEU A 186 1.97 -23.82 10.51
C LEU A 186 2.44 -23.88 11.96
N PRO A 187 3.75 -23.75 12.22
CA PRO A 187 4.27 -23.68 13.59
C PRO A 187 3.78 -22.40 14.29
N ARG A 188 3.81 -22.41 15.63
CA ARG A 188 3.24 -21.36 16.47
C ARG A 188 3.80 -19.97 16.15
N ASP A 189 5.10 -19.85 15.96
CA ASP A 189 5.79 -18.60 15.61
C ASP A 189 5.27 -18.00 14.28
N ARG A 190 5.05 -18.84 13.27
CA ARG A 190 4.50 -18.45 11.97
C ARG A 190 3.05 -18.02 12.08
N LEU A 191 2.26 -18.68 12.92
CA LEU A 191 0.87 -18.28 13.20
C LEU A 191 0.79 -16.94 13.93
N MET A 192 1.65 -16.71 14.94
CA MET A 192 1.77 -15.42 15.62
C MET A 192 2.17 -14.31 14.65
N SER A 193 3.20 -14.54 13.84
CA SER A 193 3.61 -13.56 12.84
C SER A 193 2.50 -13.28 11.83
N LEU A 194 1.80 -14.31 11.35
CA LEU A 194 0.64 -14.12 10.48
C LEU A 194 -0.45 -13.30 11.16
N GLN A 195 -0.71 -13.52 12.45
CA GLN A 195 -1.68 -12.75 13.22
C GLN A 195 -1.30 -11.26 13.30
N TYR A 196 -0.04 -10.94 13.59
CA TYR A 196 0.42 -9.54 13.60
C TYR A 196 0.21 -8.86 12.26
N HIS A 197 0.47 -9.57 11.16
CA HIS A 197 0.20 -9.06 9.82
C HIS A 197 -1.29 -8.89 9.55
N VAL A 198 -2.15 -9.82 9.99
CA VAL A 198 -3.61 -9.69 9.87
C VAL A 198 -4.10 -8.46 10.62
N GLN A 199 -3.64 -8.23 11.85
CA GLN A 199 -3.99 -7.06 12.66
C GLN A 199 -3.53 -5.76 12.02
N PHE A 200 -2.30 -5.73 11.49
CA PHE A 200 -1.79 -4.59 10.73
C PHE A 200 -2.61 -4.30 9.47
N GLN A 201 -2.99 -5.32 8.70
CA GLN A 201 -3.81 -5.14 7.49
C GLN A 201 -5.27 -4.79 7.82
N LEU A 202 -5.80 -5.28 8.93
CA LEU A 202 -7.11 -4.89 9.45
C LEU A 202 -7.14 -3.41 9.83
N ALA A 203 -6.10 -2.91 10.49
CA ALA A 203 -5.95 -1.48 10.75
C ALA A 203 -5.91 -0.65 9.47
N ARG A 204 -5.17 -1.11 8.45
CA ARG A 204 -5.14 -0.47 7.13
C ARG A 204 -6.52 -0.46 6.45
N ALA A 205 -7.31 -1.53 6.62
CA ALA A 205 -8.67 -1.61 6.11
C ALA A 205 -9.58 -0.58 6.79
N PHE A 206 -9.54 -0.49 8.13
CA PHE A 206 -10.27 0.50 8.90
C PHE A 206 -9.88 1.93 8.54
N ARG A 207 -8.59 2.24 8.40
CA ARG A 207 -8.12 3.55 7.94
C ARG A 207 -8.70 3.89 6.57
N ASN A 208 -8.63 2.97 5.61
CA ASN A 208 -9.21 3.22 4.28
C ASN A 208 -10.73 3.41 4.32
N GLN A 209 -11.44 2.69 5.20
CA GLN A 209 -12.87 2.88 5.41
C GLN A 209 -13.17 4.27 5.98
N ALA A 210 -12.38 4.72 6.96
CA ALA A 210 -12.52 6.07 7.54
C ALA A 210 -12.40 7.16 6.47
N LEU A 211 -11.43 7.01 5.56
CA LEU A 211 -11.20 7.93 4.44
C LEU A 211 -12.26 7.85 3.33
N CYS A 212 -13.28 6.99 3.46
CA CYS A 212 -14.47 6.99 2.61
C CYS A 212 -15.65 7.77 3.21
N TYR A 213 -15.51 8.26 4.44
CA TYR A 213 -16.50 9.08 5.13
C TYR A 213 -16.06 10.56 5.16
N PRO A 214 -17.01 11.50 5.28
CA PRO A 214 -16.70 12.92 5.40
C PRO A 214 -15.71 13.22 6.53
N ASP A 215 -14.88 14.25 6.33
CA ASP A 215 -13.96 14.77 7.35
C ASP A 215 -14.75 15.09 8.65
N GLY A 216 -14.23 14.68 9.80
CA GLY A 216 -14.86 14.93 11.12
C GLY A 216 -16.11 14.12 11.46
N SER A 217 -16.64 13.28 10.56
CA SER A 217 -17.82 12.46 10.87
C SER A 217 -17.54 11.40 11.95
N ASN A 218 -18.58 11.04 12.73
CA ASN A 218 -18.49 9.99 13.74
C ASN A 218 -17.99 8.67 13.16
N ASP A 219 -18.51 8.26 12.00
CA ASP A 219 -18.08 7.03 11.31
C ASP A 219 -16.59 7.04 10.98
N ARG A 220 -16.05 8.20 10.59
CA ARG A 220 -14.62 8.36 10.32
C ARG A 220 -13.81 8.25 11.61
N ILE A 221 -14.23 8.94 12.66
CA ILE A 221 -13.55 8.93 13.95
C ILE A 221 -13.51 7.50 14.50
N SER A 222 -14.66 6.81 14.54
CA SER A 222 -14.75 5.43 15.01
C SER A 222 -13.89 4.48 14.19
N ALA A 223 -13.88 4.61 12.85
CA ALA A 223 -13.03 3.77 12.01
C ALA A 223 -11.52 4.04 12.24
N LEU A 224 -11.10 5.29 12.48
CA LEU A 224 -9.70 5.60 12.81
C LEU A 224 -9.31 5.10 14.21
N GLN A 225 -10.22 5.16 15.18
CA GLN A 225 -10.01 4.58 16.52
C GLN A 225 -9.85 3.06 16.43
N ASN A 226 -10.72 2.37 15.70
CA ASN A 226 -10.58 0.93 15.44
C ASN A 226 -9.24 0.61 14.78
N ALA A 227 -8.76 1.45 13.84
CA ALA A 227 -7.44 1.25 13.25
C ALA A 227 -6.33 1.35 14.30
N LEU A 228 -6.35 2.36 15.18
CA LEU A 228 -5.37 2.52 16.25
C LEU A 228 -5.38 1.36 17.24
N ASP A 229 -6.56 0.86 17.62
CA ASP A 229 -6.69 -0.29 18.53
C ASP A 229 -6.07 -1.54 17.93
N GLN A 230 -6.27 -1.78 16.63
CA GLN A 230 -5.66 -2.93 15.94
C GLN A 230 -4.15 -2.79 15.78
N LEU A 231 -3.62 -1.57 15.60
CA LEU A 231 -2.17 -1.31 15.57
C LEU A 231 -1.52 -1.47 16.93
N ALA A 232 -2.23 -1.17 18.01
CA ALA A 232 -1.71 -1.28 19.38
C ALA A 232 -1.50 -2.73 19.83
N LYS A 233 -2.28 -3.68 19.32
CA LYS A 233 -2.18 -5.11 19.68
C LYS A 233 -0.79 -5.71 19.41
N PRO A 234 -0.26 -5.71 18.16
CA PRO A 234 1.05 -6.30 17.87
C PRO A 234 2.19 -5.54 18.55
N LEU A 235 2.11 -4.22 18.71
CA LEU A 235 3.17 -3.43 19.37
C LEU A 235 3.40 -3.81 20.84
N ARG A 236 2.42 -4.41 21.51
CA ARG A 236 2.59 -4.90 22.89
C ARG A 236 3.38 -6.20 22.97
N GLN A 237 3.53 -6.90 21.84
CA GLN A 237 4.10 -8.25 21.78
C GLN A 237 5.40 -8.30 20.95
N LEU A 238 5.55 -7.41 19.98
CA LEU A 238 6.74 -7.30 19.13
C LEU A 238 7.93 -6.67 19.88
N SER A 239 9.14 -7.17 19.59
CA SER A 239 10.37 -6.49 19.99
C SER A 239 10.58 -5.22 19.15
N GLN A 240 11.32 -4.24 19.66
CA GLN A 240 11.60 -2.99 18.94
C GLN A 240 12.39 -3.20 17.64
N GLU A 241 13.10 -4.32 17.51
CA GLU A 241 13.88 -4.69 16.33
C GLU A 241 13.05 -5.40 15.25
N ASP A 242 11.79 -5.75 15.54
CA ASP A 242 10.94 -6.42 14.55
C ASP A 242 10.61 -5.46 13.40
N SER A 243 10.81 -5.96 12.17
CA SER A 243 10.59 -5.21 10.92
C SER A 243 9.19 -4.64 10.75
N LEU A 244 8.19 -5.15 11.47
CA LEU A 244 6.81 -4.69 11.42
C LEU A 244 6.53 -3.49 12.35
N VAL A 245 7.37 -3.26 13.38
CA VAL A 245 7.17 -2.16 14.35
C VAL A 245 7.18 -0.81 13.67
N GLY A 246 8.19 -0.55 12.84
CA GLY A 246 8.32 0.70 12.10
C GLY A 246 7.10 1.01 11.21
N PRO A 247 6.68 0.09 10.32
CA PRO A 247 5.44 0.22 9.53
C PRO A 247 4.17 0.42 10.37
N ILE A 248 4.04 -0.25 11.52
CA ILE A 248 2.89 -0.07 12.42
C ILE A 248 2.91 1.35 13.00
N GLN A 249 4.04 1.81 13.52
CA GLN A 249 4.19 3.15 14.09
C GLN A 249 3.92 4.25 13.05
N ARG A 250 4.38 4.07 11.81
CA ARG A 250 4.05 4.97 10.69
C ARG A 250 2.53 5.05 10.49
N ASP A 251 1.84 3.90 10.46
CA ASP A 251 0.40 3.87 10.28
C ASP A 251 -0.37 4.45 11.48
N GLN A 252 0.18 4.37 12.69
CA GLN A 252 -0.35 5.08 13.86
C GLN A 252 -0.25 6.60 13.68
N ALA A 253 0.91 7.12 13.26
CA ALA A 253 1.08 8.54 12.99
C ALA A 253 0.07 9.06 11.95
N ILE A 254 -0.13 8.30 10.87
CA ILE A 254 -1.14 8.62 9.84
C ILE A 254 -2.55 8.71 10.45
N CYS A 255 -2.95 7.72 11.25
CA CYS A 255 -4.28 7.71 11.86
C CYS A 255 -4.46 8.87 12.85
N LEU A 256 -3.45 9.17 13.66
CA LEU A 256 -3.43 10.29 14.60
C LEU A 256 -3.54 11.64 13.89
N ARG A 257 -2.81 11.83 12.78
CA ARG A 257 -2.95 13.05 11.95
C ARG A 257 -4.38 13.21 11.45
N TRP A 258 -4.99 12.14 10.94
CA TRP A 258 -6.37 12.19 10.46
C TRP A 258 -7.41 12.42 11.56
N LEU A 259 -7.06 12.13 12.82
CA LEU A 259 -7.84 12.47 14.01
C LEU A 259 -7.56 13.88 14.54
N GLY A 260 -6.64 14.63 13.92
CA GLY A 260 -6.24 15.97 14.39
C GLY A 260 -5.28 15.96 15.59
N LYS A 261 -4.79 14.79 16.02
CA LYS A 261 -3.81 14.65 17.11
C LYS A 261 -2.38 14.88 16.61
N LEU A 262 -2.13 16.10 16.11
CA LEU A 262 -0.92 16.43 15.34
C LEU A 262 0.37 16.29 16.16
N GLU A 263 0.36 16.68 17.45
CA GLU A 263 1.53 16.55 18.32
C GLU A 263 1.92 15.09 18.57
N GLU A 264 0.94 14.22 18.83
CA GLU A 264 1.18 12.78 19.00
C GLU A 264 1.71 12.15 17.71
N ALA A 265 1.08 12.48 16.57
CA ALA A 265 1.53 12.03 15.25
C ALA A 265 2.97 12.47 14.97
N GLY A 266 3.30 13.74 15.25
CA GLY A 266 4.60 14.35 15.02
C GLY A 266 5.71 13.69 15.83
N ARG A 267 5.45 13.36 17.10
CA ARG A 267 6.42 12.64 17.95
C ARG A 267 6.78 11.27 17.39
N ILE A 268 5.78 10.50 16.95
CA ILE A 268 6.01 9.17 16.36
C ILE A 268 6.78 9.28 15.03
N ALA A 269 6.33 10.14 14.12
CA ALA A 269 6.96 10.30 12.82
C ALA A 269 8.39 10.87 12.92
N THR A 270 8.67 11.76 13.88
CA THR A 270 10.01 12.28 14.14
C THR A 270 10.95 11.18 14.60
N ARG A 271 10.49 10.32 15.53
CA ARG A 271 11.28 9.18 16.01
C ARG A 271 11.68 8.27 14.85
N LEU A 272 10.71 7.87 14.03
CA LEU A 272 10.96 7.03 12.85
C LEU A 272 11.92 7.70 11.87
N TYR A 273 11.75 8.99 11.61
CA TYR A 273 12.61 9.71 10.68
C TYR A 273 14.09 9.77 11.14
N GLN A 274 14.30 9.93 12.44
CA GLN A 274 15.62 10.14 13.03
C GLN A 274 16.34 8.85 13.42
N GLN A 275 15.61 7.85 13.91
CA GLN A 275 16.20 6.70 14.61
C GLN A 275 16.08 5.38 13.83
N ASP A 276 15.17 5.29 12.86
CA ASP A 276 14.99 4.06 12.10
C ASP A 276 16.18 3.80 11.17
N GLN A 277 16.51 2.54 10.93
CA GLN A 277 17.62 2.15 10.07
C GLN A 277 17.20 1.98 8.61
N ASP A 278 15.91 1.71 8.33
CA ASP A 278 15.41 1.52 6.97
C ASP A 278 15.25 2.88 6.24
N PRO A 279 16.05 3.16 5.19
CA PRO A 279 15.93 4.38 4.41
C PRO A 279 14.52 4.62 3.85
N GLN A 280 13.82 3.56 3.45
CA GLN A 280 12.47 3.66 2.91
C GLN A 280 11.50 4.17 3.97
N LEU A 281 11.55 3.60 5.16
CA LEU A 281 10.68 3.98 6.26
C LEU A 281 10.97 5.39 6.76
N ARG A 282 12.25 5.80 6.81
CA ARG A 282 12.62 7.19 7.12
C ARG A 282 12.03 8.18 6.11
N LEU A 283 12.12 7.90 4.81
CA LEU A 283 11.53 8.75 3.77
C LEU A 283 10.01 8.84 3.92
N GLN A 284 9.34 7.72 4.25
CA GLN A 284 7.91 7.69 4.51
C GLN A 284 7.51 8.46 5.77
N ALA A 285 8.31 8.37 6.84
CA ALA A 285 8.10 9.15 8.05
C ALA A 285 8.27 10.65 7.79
N ARG A 286 9.25 11.04 6.96
CA ARG A 286 9.41 12.43 6.51
C ARG A 286 8.23 12.92 5.67
N ALA A 287 7.69 12.09 4.79
CA ALA A 287 6.47 12.41 4.05
C ALA A 287 5.30 12.72 5.02
N GLU A 288 5.15 11.89 6.05
CA GLU A 288 4.13 12.08 7.08
C GLU A 288 4.38 13.34 7.91
N LEU A 289 5.63 13.65 8.28
CA LEU A 289 5.96 14.93 8.93
C LEU A 289 5.56 16.13 8.07
N ILE A 290 5.82 16.11 6.76
CA ILE A 290 5.37 17.19 5.85
C ILE A 290 3.85 17.32 5.93
N TRP A 291 3.10 16.22 5.87
CA TRP A 291 1.64 16.27 5.97
C TRP A 291 1.13 16.73 7.34
N ILE A 292 1.84 16.43 8.43
CA ILE A 292 1.52 16.90 9.78
C ILE A 292 1.71 18.43 9.84
N GLU A 293 2.85 18.95 9.38
CA GLU A 293 3.12 20.40 9.39
C GLU A 293 2.16 21.17 8.47
N LEU A 294 1.82 20.61 7.31
CA LEU A 294 0.80 21.19 6.43
C LEU A 294 -0.59 21.21 7.11
N ALA A 295 -0.96 20.16 7.84
CA ALA A 295 -2.21 20.10 8.58
C ALA A 295 -2.24 21.07 9.77
N ALA A 296 -1.08 21.33 10.39
CA ALA A 296 -0.92 22.31 11.47
C ALA A 296 -0.86 23.76 10.97
N GLY A 297 -0.73 23.99 9.66
CA GLY A 297 -0.52 25.32 9.08
C GLY A 297 0.90 25.86 9.23
N HIS A 298 1.85 25.03 9.69
CA HIS A 298 3.26 25.36 9.89
C HIS A 298 4.03 25.27 8.56
N LEU A 299 3.69 26.15 7.62
CA LEU A 299 4.26 26.13 6.28
C LEU A 299 5.80 26.19 6.27
N PRO A 300 6.48 27.09 7.02
CA PRO A 300 7.94 27.15 7.00
C PRO A 300 8.61 25.81 7.33
N GLN A 301 8.13 25.12 8.36
CA GLN A 301 8.63 23.82 8.82
C GLN A 301 8.41 22.73 7.76
N ALA A 302 7.23 22.72 7.12
CA ALA A 302 6.96 21.81 6.00
C ALA A 302 7.96 22.03 4.85
N PHE A 303 8.33 23.27 4.53
CA PHE A 303 9.29 23.56 3.47
C PHE A 303 10.74 23.23 3.83
N GLU A 304 11.15 23.36 5.09
CA GLU A 304 12.45 22.87 5.53
C GLU A 304 12.55 21.35 5.35
N LEU A 305 11.47 20.62 5.65
CA LEU A 305 11.40 19.20 5.36
C LEU A 305 11.42 18.92 3.85
N VAL A 306 10.79 19.73 2.99
CA VAL A 306 10.82 19.51 1.52
C VAL A 306 12.20 19.75 0.90
N LYS A 307 13.00 20.69 1.43
CA LYS A 307 14.32 21.06 0.91
C LYS A 307 15.39 19.96 1.04
N GLN A 308 15.27 19.08 2.03
CA GLN A 308 16.24 18.02 2.24
C GLN A 308 16.28 17.05 1.02
N PRO A 309 17.39 16.33 0.78
CA PRO A 309 17.52 15.46 -0.39
C PRO A 309 16.36 14.47 -0.52
N PRO A 310 15.79 14.24 -1.72
CA PRO A 310 14.62 13.38 -1.89
C PRO A 310 14.93 11.87 -1.83
N ARG A 311 16.20 11.51 -1.63
CA ARG A 311 16.67 10.12 -1.54
C ARG A 311 17.56 9.96 -0.32
N ILE A 312 17.50 8.79 0.30
CA ILE A 312 18.43 8.33 1.35
C ILE A 312 19.01 7.01 0.85
N ALA A 313 20.34 6.86 0.85
CA ALA A 313 21.01 5.63 0.37
C ALA A 313 20.51 5.14 -1.01
N ASN A 314 20.31 6.08 -1.96
CA ASN A 314 19.74 5.85 -3.31
C ASN A 314 18.29 5.35 -3.36
N VAL A 315 17.62 5.18 -2.22
CA VAL A 315 16.20 4.84 -2.14
C VAL A 315 15.36 6.08 -2.38
N SER A 316 14.31 5.97 -3.20
CA SER A 316 13.28 6.99 -3.40
C SER A 316 11.95 6.53 -2.79
N SER A 317 11.10 7.47 -2.36
CA SER A 317 9.80 7.17 -1.76
C SER A 317 8.68 7.88 -2.50
N PRO A 318 7.68 7.14 -3.02
CA PRO A 318 6.54 7.75 -3.68
C PRO A 318 5.71 8.60 -2.71
N GLU A 319 5.64 8.21 -1.43
CA GLU A 319 4.96 9.01 -0.40
C GLU A 319 5.64 10.37 -0.22
N LEU A 320 6.98 10.41 -0.18
CA LEU A 320 7.71 11.67 -0.05
C LEU A 320 7.51 12.57 -1.26
N ASP A 321 7.60 12.02 -2.48
CA ASP A 321 7.40 12.83 -3.68
C ASP A 321 5.97 13.36 -3.79
N LEU A 322 4.97 12.56 -3.37
CA LEU A 322 3.59 13.02 -3.25
C LEU A 322 3.43 14.12 -2.19
N ALA A 323 4.09 14.00 -1.02
CA ALA A 323 4.06 15.04 0.02
C ALA A 323 4.72 16.35 -0.46
N ARG A 324 5.81 16.25 -1.22
CA ARG A 324 6.48 17.39 -1.86
C ARG A 324 5.58 18.07 -2.89
N LEU A 325 4.86 17.29 -3.71
CA LEU A 325 3.83 17.82 -4.61
C LEU A 325 2.74 18.56 -3.82
N GLU A 326 2.18 17.96 -2.76
CA GLU A 326 1.12 18.60 -1.97
C GLU A 326 1.61 19.90 -1.31
N ALA A 327 2.83 19.94 -0.76
CA ALA A 327 3.43 21.18 -0.26
C ALA A 327 3.58 22.25 -1.35
N SER A 328 3.99 21.87 -2.57
CA SER A 328 4.10 22.78 -3.72
C SER A 328 2.73 23.32 -4.14
N LEU A 329 1.67 22.49 -4.09
CA LEU A 329 0.31 22.91 -4.39
C LEU A 329 -0.22 23.92 -3.37
N VAL A 330 0.15 23.80 -2.09
CA VAL A 330 -0.21 24.79 -1.06
C VAL A 330 0.46 26.14 -1.35
N ARG A 331 1.73 26.15 -1.78
CA ARG A 331 2.41 27.39 -2.23
C ARG A 331 1.77 28.00 -3.44
N TRP A 332 1.37 27.18 -4.41
CA TRP A 332 0.64 27.66 -5.57
C TRP A 332 -0.65 28.38 -5.16
N GLN A 333 -1.44 27.79 -4.26
CA GLN A 333 -2.66 28.42 -3.74
C GLN A 333 -2.37 29.74 -3.00
N GLN A 334 -1.32 29.78 -2.17
CA GLN A 334 -0.93 30.98 -1.44
C GLN A 334 -0.50 32.11 -2.40
N ALA A 335 0.36 31.82 -3.39
CA ALA A 335 0.81 32.78 -4.38
C ALA A 335 -0.36 33.36 -5.18
N ARG A 336 -1.38 32.55 -5.48
CA ARG A 336 -2.62 33.01 -6.13
C ARG A 336 -3.43 33.92 -5.24
N GLN A 337 -3.62 33.57 -3.97
CA GLN A 337 -4.33 34.43 -3.01
C GLN A 337 -3.63 35.77 -2.81
N MET A 338 -2.30 35.80 -2.93
CA MET A 338 -1.47 37.02 -2.85
C MET A 338 -1.33 37.75 -4.19
N ASN A 339 -2.02 37.34 -5.26
CA ASN A 339 -1.94 37.90 -6.62
C ASN A 339 -0.51 37.91 -7.22
N GLN A 340 0.37 37.01 -6.76
CA GLN A 340 1.74 36.85 -7.24
C GLN A 340 1.77 36.01 -8.51
N THR A 341 1.31 36.58 -9.63
CA THR A 341 1.06 35.85 -10.88
C THR A 341 2.27 35.05 -11.40
N LYS A 342 3.48 35.63 -11.35
CA LYS A 342 4.72 34.93 -11.78
C LYS A 342 5.04 33.72 -10.90
N GLU A 343 4.95 33.89 -9.59
CA GLU A 343 5.22 32.83 -8.63
C GLU A 343 4.17 31.71 -8.72
N ALA A 344 2.89 32.08 -8.86
CA ALA A 344 1.81 31.13 -9.07
C ALA A 344 2.03 30.28 -10.34
N GLN A 345 2.45 30.90 -11.45
CA GLN A 345 2.74 30.18 -12.70
C GLN A 345 3.95 29.22 -12.54
N GLN A 346 4.99 29.64 -11.82
CA GLN A 346 6.16 28.81 -11.55
C GLN A 346 5.78 27.57 -10.72
N TRP A 347 5.00 27.74 -9.66
CA TRP A 347 4.54 26.61 -8.83
C TRP A 347 3.59 25.68 -9.59
N GLN A 348 2.73 26.20 -10.45
CA GLN A 348 1.86 25.40 -11.32
C GLN A 348 2.69 24.51 -12.26
N GLN A 349 3.66 25.10 -12.97
CA GLN A 349 4.53 24.34 -13.89
C GLN A 349 5.35 23.28 -13.14
N GLY A 350 5.89 23.63 -11.96
CA GLY A 350 6.60 22.69 -11.10
C GLY A 350 5.72 21.53 -10.64
N ALA A 351 4.46 21.78 -10.27
CA ALA A 351 3.52 20.74 -9.87
C ALA A 351 3.19 19.78 -11.02
N VAL A 352 2.97 20.28 -12.24
CA VAL A 352 2.76 19.45 -13.44
C VAL A 352 3.97 18.57 -13.73
N ALA A 353 5.19 19.14 -13.66
CA ALA A 353 6.42 18.38 -13.84
C ALA A 353 6.59 17.29 -12.77
N MET A 354 6.23 17.58 -11.52
CA MET A 354 6.31 16.62 -10.42
C MET A 354 5.34 15.44 -10.61
N VAL A 355 4.12 15.68 -11.14
CA VAL A 355 3.19 14.58 -11.47
C VAL A 355 3.81 13.61 -12.48
N ARG A 356 4.42 14.14 -13.56
CA ARG A 356 5.10 13.31 -14.57
C ARG A 356 6.29 12.56 -14.00
N PHE A 357 7.06 13.22 -13.13
CA PHE A 357 8.18 12.60 -12.43
C PHE A 357 7.71 11.43 -11.55
N ILE A 358 6.65 11.62 -10.76
CA ILE A 358 6.09 10.58 -9.89
C ILE A 358 5.60 9.38 -10.73
N GLU A 359 4.95 9.63 -11.86
CA GLU A 359 4.50 8.58 -12.76
C GLU A 359 5.66 7.78 -13.36
N MET A 360 6.72 8.47 -13.80
CA MET A 360 7.90 7.85 -14.40
C MET A 360 8.72 7.03 -13.38
N GLU A 361 8.94 7.56 -12.18
CA GLU A 361 9.75 6.93 -11.14
C GLU A 361 8.99 5.80 -10.43
N HIS A 362 7.70 6.02 -10.12
CA HIS A 362 6.93 5.15 -9.22
C HIS A 362 5.78 4.40 -9.91
N GLY A 363 5.56 4.65 -11.20
CA GLY A 363 4.56 3.98 -12.03
C GLY A 363 3.17 4.62 -12.03
N ALA A 364 2.31 4.10 -12.91
CA ALA A 364 0.99 4.66 -13.23
C ALA A 364 0.08 4.85 -12.00
N TYR A 365 0.15 3.94 -11.03
CA TYR A 365 -0.65 4.05 -9.80
C TYR A 365 -0.34 5.35 -9.03
N TRP A 366 0.93 5.67 -8.83
CA TRP A 366 1.34 6.87 -8.11
C TRP A 366 1.19 8.13 -8.96
N GLY A 367 1.43 8.03 -10.27
CA GLY A 367 1.15 9.09 -11.22
C GLY A 367 -0.31 9.54 -11.16
N ARG A 368 -1.25 8.58 -11.18
CA ARG A 368 -2.69 8.87 -11.09
C ARG A 368 -3.09 9.51 -9.76
N ARG A 369 -2.47 9.09 -8.65
CA ARG A 369 -2.68 9.73 -7.34
C ARG A 369 -2.18 11.18 -7.33
N ALA A 370 -1.01 11.43 -7.90
CA ALA A 370 -0.43 12.77 -8.00
C ALA A 370 -1.28 13.69 -8.87
N GLU A 371 -1.70 13.21 -10.04
CA GLU A 371 -2.62 13.91 -10.95
C GLU A 371 -3.94 14.27 -10.24
N THR A 372 -4.51 13.33 -9.48
CA THR A 372 -5.74 13.55 -8.69
C THR A 372 -5.59 14.69 -7.70
N ARG A 373 -4.41 14.84 -7.06
CA ARG A 373 -4.15 15.96 -6.15
C ARG A 373 -4.07 17.29 -6.90
N LEU A 374 -3.36 17.31 -8.02
CA LEU A 374 -3.23 18.49 -8.86
C LEU A 374 -4.60 18.96 -9.37
N LEU A 375 -5.42 18.05 -9.90
CA LEU A 375 -6.76 18.35 -10.43
C LEU A 375 -7.69 18.87 -9.33
N LYS A 376 -7.62 18.36 -8.10
CA LYS A 376 -8.41 18.87 -6.98
C LYS A 376 -8.08 20.33 -6.64
N VAL A 377 -6.81 20.74 -6.82
CA VAL A 377 -6.37 22.11 -6.55
C VAL A 377 -6.68 23.03 -7.71
N ALA A 378 -6.49 22.56 -8.96
CA ALA A 378 -6.81 23.32 -10.17
C ALA A 378 -8.32 23.48 -10.40
N GLY A 379 -9.13 22.47 -10.07
CA GLY A 379 -10.58 22.48 -10.24
C GLY A 379 -11.37 23.23 -9.17
N ARG A 380 -10.70 23.82 -8.17
CA ARG A 380 -11.33 24.76 -7.21
C ARG A 380 -11.63 26.14 -7.83
N ASP A 381 -11.36 26.31 -9.12
CA ASP A 381 -11.55 27.54 -9.90
C ASP A 381 -12.83 27.58 -10.76
N THR A 382 -13.69 26.58 -10.65
CA THR A 382 -15.03 26.54 -11.27
C THR A 382 -16.06 26.27 -10.21
#